data_AF-A0A6P0YJT2-F1
#
_entry.id   AF-A0A6P0YJT2-F1
#
_cell.length_a   1.000
_cell.length_b   1.000
_cell.length_c   1.000
_cell.angle_alpha   90.00
_cell.angle_beta   90.00
_cell.angle_gamma   90.00
#
_symmetry.space_group_name_H-M   'P 1'
#
loop_
_entity.id
_entity.type
_entity.pdbx_description
1 polymer ?
#
loop_
_entity_poly.entity_id
_entity_poly.type
_entity_poly.pdbx_seq_one_letter_code
_entity_poly.pdbx_strand_id
1 'polypeptide(L)'
;MTIFPHDQFAKQYLEELLSSIGEVKAPREVRGEVRQIDVWFSPQPQLQGNPEELGLLGRLATTSALFEPYRNPVTPDEIDSCLLKLLEVKG
;
A
#
# COMPACT_ATOMS: atom_id res chain seq x y z
N MET A 1 4.95 -11.42 -19.87
CA MET A 1 4.15 -10.88 -18.76
C MET A 1 4.18 -11.91 -17.64
N THR A 2 5.24 -11.89 -16.85
CA THR A 2 5.40 -12.85 -15.75
C THR A 2 4.49 -12.39 -14.63
N ILE A 3 3.35 -13.07 -14.47
CA ILE A 3 2.53 -12.95 -13.27
C ILE A 3 3.44 -13.44 -12.14
N PHE A 4 3.92 -12.53 -11.30
CA PHE A 4 4.62 -12.91 -10.09
C PHE A 4 3.55 -13.23 -9.06
N PRO A 5 3.25 -14.51 -8.76
CA PRO A 5 2.07 -14.85 -7.97
C PRO A 5 2.12 -14.24 -6.57
N HIS A 6 3.33 -14.04 -6.03
CA HIS A 6 3.54 -13.38 -4.73
C HIS A 6 3.14 -11.90 -4.73
N ASP A 7 3.39 -11.18 -5.83
CA ASP A 7 3.15 -9.74 -5.97
C ASP A 7 1.65 -9.49 -6.01
N GLN A 8 0.95 -10.27 -6.84
CA GLN A 8 -0.51 -10.23 -6.91
C GLN A 8 -1.17 -10.67 -5.59
N PHE A 9 -0.67 -11.76 -4.98
CA PHE A 9 -1.18 -12.23 -3.69
C PHE A 9 -1.02 -11.17 -2.60
N ALA A 10 0.16 -10.55 -2.47
CA ALA A 10 0.41 -9.55 -1.44
C ALA A 10 -0.51 -8.33 -1.58
N LYS A 11 -0.75 -7.87 -2.82
CA LYS A 11 -1.67 -6.75 -3.09
C LYS A 11 -3.11 -7.09 -2.70
N GLN A 12 -3.60 -8.24 -3.15
CA GLN A 12 -4.97 -8.71 -2.82
C GLN A 12 -5.14 -8.93 -1.32
N TYR A 13 -4.12 -9.47 -0.65
CA TYR A 13 -4.18 -9.72 0.78
C TYR A 13 -4.20 -8.43 1.58
N LEU A 14 -3.38 -7.45 1.23
CA LEU A 14 -3.41 -6.12 1.86
C LEU A 14 -4.72 -5.38 1.60
N GLU A 15 -5.27 -5.50 0.39
CA GLU A 15 -6.57 -4.93 0.05
C GLU A 15 -7.69 -5.50 0.93
N GLU A 16 -7.76 -6.82 1.08
CA GLU A 16 -8.76 -7.48 1.92
C GLU A 16 -8.65 -7.04 3.40
N LEU A 17 -7.43 -7.04 3.94
CA LEU A 17 -7.19 -6.67 5.35
C LEU A 17 -7.59 -5.21 5.64
N LEU A 18 -7.19 -4.28 4.76
CA LEU A 18 -7.36 -2.84 4.98
C LEU A 18 -8.78 -2.34 4.64
N SER A 19 -9.53 -3.07 3.80
CA SER A 19 -10.91 -2.69 3.41
C SER A 19 -11.87 -2.58 4.61
N SER A 20 -11.56 -3.26 5.71
CA SER A 20 -12.35 -3.19 6.95
C SER A 20 -12.17 -1.89 7.73
N ILE A 21 -11.10 -1.12 7.47
CA ILE A 21 -10.72 0.07 8.24
C ILE A 21 -10.50 1.34 7.38
N GLY A 22 -10.51 1.22 6.05
CA GLY A 22 -10.37 2.39 5.17
C GLY A 22 -10.66 2.12 3.69
N GLU A 23 -10.44 3.17 2.90
CA GLU A 23 -10.47 3.09 1.43
C GLU A 23 -9.13 2.56 0.93
N VAL A 24 -9.18 1.53 0.10
CA VAL A 24 -8.00 0.95 -0.55
C VAL A 24 -8.11 1.14 -2.06
N LYS A 25 -6.99 1.48 -2.70
CA LYS A 25 -6.85 1.49 -4.17
C LYS A 25 -5.58 0.74 -4.57
N ALA A 26 -5.74 -0.38 -5.28
CA ALA A 26 -4.65 -1.23 -5.73
C ALA A 26 -4.90 -1.79 -7.16
N PRO A 27 -3.98 -1.64 -8.13
CA PRO A 27 -2.88 -0.67 -8.17
C PRO A 27 -3.38 0.75 -8.50
N ARG A 28 -2.68 1.79 -8.01
CA ARG A 28 -2.97 3.20 -8.32
C ARG A 28 -1.86 3.81 -9.17
N GLU A 29 -2.23 4.37 -10.32
CA GLU A 29 -1.28 5.12 -11.18
C GLU A 29 -0.99 6.53 -10.63
N VAL A 30 0.26 6.97 -10.78
CA VAL A 30 0.73 8.30 -10.37
C VAL A 30 1.20 9.10 -11.60
N ARG A 31 0.99 10.42 -11.61
CA ARG A 31 1.35 11.29 -12.75
C ARG A 31 2.80 11.79 -12.61
N GLY A 32 3.67 11.35 -13.51
CA GLY A 32 5.05 11.86 -13.61
C GLY A 32 5.94 10.95 -14.46
N GLU A 33 5.83 9.65 -14.23
CA GLU A 33 6.30 8.54 -15.06
C GLU A 33 5.32 7.37 -14.86
N VAL A 34 5.35 6.30 -15.67
CA VAL A 34 4.43 5.14 -15.53
C VAL A 34 4.80 4.33 -14.27
N ARG A 35 4.59 4.91 -13.09
CA ARG A 35 4.83 4.31 -11.78
C ARG A 35 3.48 3.94 -11.17
N GLN A 36 3.39 2.71 -10.69
CA GLN A 36 2.22 2.21 -10.00
C GLN A 36 2.54 2.11 -8.51
N ILE A 37 1.62 2.59 -7.69
CA ILE A 37 1.57 2.29 -6.27
C ILE A 37 0.86 0.96 -6.12
N ASP A 38 1.47 0.05 -5.38
CA ASP A 38 0.90 -1.28 -5.15
C ASP A 38 -0.38 -1.19 -4.34
N VAL A 39 -0.35 -0.48 -3.20
CA VAL A 39 -1.52 -0.24 -2.35
C VAL A 39 -1.51 1.20 -1.84
N TRP A 40 -2.51 1.98 -2.23
CA TRP A 40 -2.81 3.27 -1.60
C TRP A 40 -3.92 3.10 -0.58
N PHE A 41 -3.70 3.57 0.64
CA PHE A 41 -4.65 3.47 1.74
C PHE A 41 -5.02 4.86 2.28
N SER A 42 -6.30 5.05 2.60
CA SER A 42 -6.78 6.18 3.39
C SER A 42 -7.76 5.72 4.46
N PRO A 43 -7.53 6.06 5.74
CA PRO A 43 -8.42 5.62 6.81
C PRO A 43 -9.81 6.24 6.65
N GLN A 44 -10.84 5.48 6.98
CA GLN A 44 -12.22 5.97 7.04
C GLN A 44 -12.75 5.79 8.46
N PRO A 45 -12.85 6.86 9.26
CA PRO A 45 -13.30 6.79 10.66
C PRO A 45 -14.71 6.21 10.86
N GLN A 46 -15.47 6.11 9.77
CA GLN A 46 -16.85 5.61 9.75
C GLN A 46 -16.91 4.07 9.66
N LEU A 47 -15.81 3.42 9.23
CA LEU A 47 -15.72 1.97 9.18
C LEU A 47 -15.47 1.41 10.59
N GLN A 48 -16.15 0.32 10.91
CA GLN A 48 -16.20 -0.26 12.26
C GLN A 48 -15.10 -1.29 12.52
N GLY A 49 -14.18 -1.52 11.58
CA GLY A 49 -13.05 -2.42 11.79
C GLY A 49 -12.19 -1.97 12.96
N ASN A 50 -11.60 -2.92 13.68
CA ASN A 50 -10.67 -2.63 14.76
C ASN A 50 -9.23 -2.69 14.23
N PRO A 51 -8.53 -1.54 14.06
CA PRO A 51 -7.14 -1.56 13.59
C PRO A 51 -6.20 -2.38 14.48
N GLU A 52 -6.53 -2.59 15.76
CA GLU A 52 -5.70 -3.41 16.65
C GLU A 52 -5.65 -4.88 16.22
N GLU A 53 -6.70 -5.41 15.59
CA GLU A 53 -6.73 -6.79 15.08
C GLU A 53 -5.74 -7.00 13.93
N LEU A 54 -5.39 -5.93 13.21
CA LEU A 54 -4.38 -5.94 12.15
C LEU A 54 -2.94 -5.77 12.69
N GLY A 55 -2.76 -5.66 14.01
CA GLY A 55 -1.45 -5.56 14.65
C GLY A 55 -0.61 -4.39 14.12
N LEU A 56 0.61 -4.68 13.64
CA LEU A 56 1.51 -3.64 13.11
C LEU A 56 0.90 -2.92 11.90
N LEU A 57 0.21 -3.64 11.01
CA LEU A 57 -0.39 -3.05 9.83
C LEU A 57 -1.44 -2.01 10.21
N GLY A 58 -2.30 -2.32 11.18
CA GLY A 58 -3.30 -1.36 11.67
C GLY A 58 -2.69 -0.14 12.36
N ARG A 59 -1.56 -0.30 13.05
CA ARG A 59 -0.81 0.84 13.61
C ARG A 59 -0.22 1.76 12.54
N LEU A 60 0.23 1.20 11.41
CA LEU A 60 0.72 1.96 10.25
C LEU A 60 -0.44 2.63 9.48
N ALA A 61 -1.61 1.99 9.46
CA ALA A 61 -2.82 2.45 8.79
C ALA A 61 -3.67 3.46 9.61
N THR A 62 -3.06 4.19 10.55
CA THR A 62 -3.74 5.25 11.31
C THR A 62 -3.85 6.58 10.53
N THR A 63 -3.08 6.71 9.45
CA THR A 63 -3.09 7.85 8.52
C THR A 63 -3.07 7.34 7.09
N SER A 64 -3.29 8.21 6.11
CA SER A 64 -3.14 7.82 4.70
C SER A 64 -1.70 7.38 4.43
N ALA A 65 -1.55 6.21 3.79
CA ALA A 65 -0.27 5.55 3.64
C ALA A 65 -0.15 4.83 2.29
N LEU A 66 1.09 4.59 1.87
CA LEU A 66 1.41 3.73 0.72
C LEU A 66 2.04 2.44 1.27
N PHE A 67 1.63 1.28 0.75
CA PHE A 67 2.24 0.00 1.07
C PHE A 67 2.78 -0.67 -0.20
N GLU A 68 4.05 -1.04 -0.14
CA GLU A 68 4.81 -1.66 -1.23
C GLU A 68 5.44 -2.96 -0.67
N PRO A 69 4.82 -4.13 -0.87
CA PRO A 69 5.30 -5.39 -0.33
C PRO A 69 6.45 -5.97 -1.19
N TYR A 70 7.58 -6.28 -0.56
CA TYR A 70 8.73 -6.93 -1.22
C TYR A 70 8.89 -8.38 -0.74
N ARG A 71 9.09 -9.33 -1.66
CA ARG A 71 9.40 -10.73 -1.30
C ARG A 71 10.81 -10.93 -0.74
N ASN A 72 11.72 -10.04 -1.13
CA ASN A 72 13.12 -10.07 -0.76
C ASN A 72 13.39 -8.85 0.14
N PRO A 73 14.50 -8.84 0.89
CA PRO A 73 14.95 -7.63 1.56
C PRO A 73 15.01 -6.45 0.59
N VAL A 74 14.39 -5.34 1.01
CA VAL A 74 14.33 -4.12 0.20
C VAL A 74 15.74 -3.57 -0.04
N THR A 75 16.02 -3.14 -1.27
CA THR A 75 17.26 -2.50 -1.67
C THR A 75 17.18 -0.97 -1.49
N PRO A 76 18.31 -0.26 -1.40
CA PRO A 76 18.30 1.21 -1.35
C PRO A 76 17.54 1.86 -2.51
N ASP A 77 17.71 1.36 -3.74
CA ASP A 77 17.01 1.89 -4.92
C ASP A 77 15.48 1.70 -4.83
N GLU A 78 15.03 0.57 -4.26
CA GLU A 78 13.61 0.30 -4.01
C GLU A 78 13.04 1.22 -2.92
N ILE A 79 13.84 1.56 -1.90
CA ILE A 79 13.46 2.56 -0.89
C ILE A 79 13.33 3.95 -1.54
N ASP A 80 14.30 4.35 -2.37
CA ASP A 80 14.25 5.63 -3.08
C ASP A 80 13.04 5.71 -4.02
N SER A 81 12.71 4.61 -4.70
CA SER A 81 11.48 4.49 -5.49
C SER A 81 10.22 4.68 -4.64
N CYS A 82 10.12 4.04 -3.47
CA CYS A 82 9.02 4.24 -2.53
C CYS A 82 8.89 5.71 -2.10
N LEU A 83 10.01 6.36 -1.78
CA LEU A 83 10.05 7.77 -1.38
C LEU A 83 9.59 8.69 -2.50
N LEU A 84 10.03 8.45 -3.74
CA LEU A 84 9.59 9.21 -4.91
C LEU A 84 8.09 9.08 -5.13
N LYS A 85 7.53 7.86 -5.09
CA LYS A 85 6.06 7.65 -5.20
C LYS A 85 5.31 8.44 -4.11
N LEU A 86 5.83 8.45 -2.88
CA LEU A 86 5.23 9.21 -1.78
C LEU A 86 5.26 10.72 -2.01
N LEU A 87 6.37 11.25 -2.53
CA LEU A 87 6.49 12.67 -2.85
C LEU A 87 5.57 13.08 -4.00
N GLU A 88 5.44 12.25 -5.04
CA GLU A 88 4.54 12.49 -6.17
C GLU A 88 3.05 12.51 -5.76
N VAL A 89 2.65 11.74 -4.73
CA VAL A 89 1.28 11.79 -4.20
C VAL A 89 1.03 13.03 -3.32
N LYS A 90 2.09 13.57 -2.69
CA LYS A 90 2.00 14.73 -1.79
C LYS A 90 2.09 16.07 -2.52
N GLY A 91 2.81 16.12 -3.64
CA GLY A 91 2.95 17.30 -4.51
C GLY A 91 1.73 17.55 -5.37
#